data_AF-A0A7C5XTZ1-F1
#
_entry.id   AF-A0A7C5XTZ1-F1
#
_cell.length_a   1.000
_cell.length_b   1.000
_cell.length_c   1.000
_cell.angle_alpha   90.00
_cell.angle_beta   90.00
_cell.angle_gamma   90.00
#
_symmetry.space_group_name_H-M   'P 1'
#
loop_
_entity.id
_entity.type
_entity.pdbx_description
1 polymer ?
#
loop_
_entity_poly.entity_id
_entity_poly.type
_entity_poly.pdbx_seq_one_letter_code
_entity_poly.pdbx_strand_id
1 'polypeptide(L)'
;MGAESHTHWLLYLLEILSALFVFVIGTAALAVAVLAVIDLTQRRDAVRRNYPVLGRLRGVLEHLGRFFRHYVAALDREELPFNRAERRWVYRAAAGERPVAAFGSTR
;
A
#
# COMPACT_ATOMS: atom_id res chain seq x y z
N MET A 1 48.86 27.69 -12.86
CA MET A 1 48.54 27.61 -11.41
C MET A 1 47.07 27.90 -11.08
N GLY A 2 46.11 27.87 -12.03
CA GLY A 2 44.69 28.14 -11.74
C GLY A 2 43.80 26.90 -11.54
N ALA A 3 44.20 25.73 -12.03
CA ALA A 3 43.34 24.53 -12.02
C ALA A 3 43.21 23.88 -10.63
N GLU A 4 44.29 23.85 -9.84
CA GLU A 4 44.34 23.31 -8.47
C GLU A 4 43.37 24.04 -7.51
N SER A 5 43.08 25.31 -7.81
CA SER A 5 42.13 26.08 -7.02
C SER A 5 40.68 25.61 -7.26
N HIS A 6 40.38 25.17 -8.48
CA HIS A 6 39.02 24.77 -8.80
C HIS A 6 38.68 23.34 -8.35
N THR A 7 39.68 22.50 -8.17
CA THR A 7 39.46 21.11 -7.76
C THR A 7 39.15 20.99 -6.27
N HIS A 8 39.78 21.78 -5.40
CA HIS A 8 39.55 21.67 -3.96
C HIS A 8 38.13 22.09 -3.55
N TRP A 9 37.53 23.13 -4.15
CA TRP A 9 36.14 23.51 -3.84
C TRP A 9 35.13 22.45 -4.31
N LEU A 10 35.40 21.79 -5.44
CA LEU A 10 34.59 20.69 -5.95
C LEU A 10 34.63 19.49 -4.99
N LEU A 11 35.81 19.16 -4.48
CA LEU A 11 35.98 18.08 -3.52
C LEU A 11 35.28 18.39 -2.19
N TYR A 12 35.41 19.61 -1.66
CA TYR A 12 34.68 20.03 -0.46
C TYR A 12 33.16 19.99 -0.66
N LEU A 13 32.65 20.43 -1.82
CA LEU A 13 31.23 20.36 -2.15
C LEU A 13 30.74 18.91 -2.16
N LEU A 14 31.49 18.02 -2.82
CA LEU A 14 31.14 16.60 -2.89
C LEU A 14 31.17 15.94 -1.51
N GLU A 15 32.14 16.29 -0.67
CA GLU A 15 32.26 15.81 0.71
C GLU A 15 31.03 16.20 1.54
N ILE A 16 30.62 17.48 1.48
CA ILE A 16 29.43 17.97 2.19
C ILE A 16 28.17 17.25 1.69
N LEU A 17 28.01 17.08 0.38
CA LEU A 17 26.85 16.38 -0.21
C LEU A 17 26.83 14.90 0.21
N SER A 18 27.99 14.23 0.20
CA SER A 18 28.13 12.84 0.64
C SER A 18 27.82 12.69 2.13
N ALA A 19 28.37 13.57 2.98
CA ALA A 19 28.11 13.57 4.42
C ALA A 19 26.62 13.81 4.71
N LEU A 20 25.99 14.76 4.03
CA LEU A 20 24.55 15.01 4.14
C LEU A 20 23.74 13.79 3.70
N PHE A 21 24.11 13.16 2.59
CA PHE A 21 23.43 11.97 2.10
C PHE A 21 23.49 10.83 3.12
N VAL A 22 24.69 10.53 3.64
CA VAL A 22 24.86 9.50 4.68
C VAL A 22 24.08 9.86 5.94
N PHE A 23 24.07 11.13 6.35
CA PHE A 23 23.31 11.59 7.51
C PHE A 23 21.81 11.41 7.32
N VAL A 24 21.26 11.77 6.15
CA VAL A 24 19.84 11.58 5.84
C VAL A 24 19.47 10.09 5.82
N ILE A 25 20.28 9.25 5.19
CA ILE A 25 20.04 7.80 5.15
C ILE A 25 20.16 7.20 6.56
N GLY A 26 21.16 7.60 7.33
CA GLY A 26 21.38 7.12 8.70
C GLY A 26 20.24 7.50 9.63
N THR A 27 19.76 8.74 9.57
CA THR A 27 18.61 9.20 10.37
C THR A 27 17.31 8.52 9.94
N ALA A 28 17.08 8.30 8.64
CA ALA A 28 15.94 7.53 8.15
C ALA A 28 15.97 6.07 8.62
N ALA A 29 17.13 5.41 8.52
CA ALA A 29 17.31 4.03 8.99
C ALA A 29 17.08 3.92 10.51
N LEU A 30 17.60 4.87 11.29
CA LEU A 30 17.37 4.94 12.72
C LEU A 30 15.88 5.11 13.05
N ALA A 31 15.17 6.00 12.34
CA ALA A 31 13.74 6.18 12.52
C ALA A 31 12.96 4.88 12.24
N VAL A 32 13.31 4.16 11.17
CA VAL A 32 12.71 2.85 10.85
C VAL A 32 13.00 1.82 11.95
N ALA A 33 14.23 1.76 12.46
CA ALA A 33 14.59 0.86 13.55
C ALA A 33 13.78 1.15 14.83
N VAL A 34 13.64 2.43 15.20
CA VAL A 34 12.81 2.85 16.33
C VAL A 34 11.35 2.44 16.13
N LEU A 35 10.79 2.67 14.94
CA LEU A 35 9.43 2.25 14.62
C LEU A 35 9.26 0.73 14.68
N ALA A 36 10.26 -0.04 14.23
CA ALA A 36 10.25 -1.49 14.32
C ALA A 36 10.23 -1.96 15.78
N VAL A 37 11.04 -1.36 16.66
CA VAL A 37 11.04 -1.66 18.10
C VAL A 37 9.68 -1.33 18.73
N ILE A 38 9.08 -0.19 18.39
CA ILE A 38 7.73 0.17 18.86
C ILE A 38 6.69 -0.85 18.37
N ASP A 39 6.75 -1.25 17.09
CA ASP A 39 5.82 -2.21 16.49
C ASP A 39 5.96 -3.61 17.11
N LEU A 40 7.18 -4.03 17.47
CA LEU A 40 7.46 -5.31 18.14
C LEU A 40 7.02 -5.32 19.61
N THR A 41 7.14 -4.19 20.31
CA THR A 41 6.83 -4.08 21.74
C THR A 41 5.34 -3.85 22.02
N GLN A 42 4.58 -3.27 21.07
CA GLN A 42 3.15 -3.11 21.27
C GLN A 42 2.43 -4.47 21.28
N ARG A 43 1.43 -4.61 22.15
CA ARG A 43 0.59 -5.83 22.25
C ARG A 43 -0.79 -5.70 21.62
N ARG A 44 -1.12 -4.53 21.08
CA ARG A 44 -2.47 -4.19 20.61
C ARG A 44 -2.82 -4.78 19.25
N ASP A 45 -1.83 -4.90 18.36
CA ASP A 45 -2.03 -5.34 16.97
C ASP A 45 -1.05 -6.46 16.63
N ALA A 46 -1.59 -7.66 16.44
CA ALA A 46 -0.82 -8.86 16.14
C ALA A 46 -0.13 -8.77 14.77
N VAL A 47 -0.68 -8.02 13.81
CA VAL A 47 -0.12 -7.91 12.46
C VAL A 47 1.16 -7.09 12.49
N ARG A 48 1.15 -5.93 13.17
CA ARG A 48 2.34 -5.08 13.33
C ARG A 48 3.44 -5.73 14.18
N ARG A 49 3.07 -6.63 15.09
CA ARG A 49 4.04 -7.39 15.89
C ARG A 49 4.73 -8.51 15.10
N ASN A 50 4.00 -9.20 14.22
CA ASN A 50 4.58 -10.25 13.37
C ASN A 50 5.31 -9.69 12.13
N TYR A 51 4.87 -8.53 11.65
CA TYR A 51 5.45 -7.82 10.50
C TYR A 51 5.72 -6.36 10.85
N PRO A 52 6.76 -6.08 11.66
CA PRO A 52 7.12 -4.70 12.04
C PRO A 52 7.45 -3.87 10.80
N VAL A 53 7.06 -2.59 10.80
CA VAL A 53 7.18 -1.65 9.65
C VAL A 53 6.26 -2.03 8.47
N LEU A 54 6.35 -3.26 7.95
CA LEU A 54 5.57 -3.75 6.82
C LEU A 54 4.06 -3.79 7.10
N GLY A 55 3.66 -4.09 8.33
CA GLY A 55 2.26 -4.09 8.74
C GLY A 55 1.56 -2.74 8.56
N ARG A 56 2.32 -1.63 8.53
CA ARG A 56 1.79 -0.29 8.26
C ARG A 56 1.40 -0.09 6.79
N LEU A 57 2.04 -0.82 5.86
CA LEU A 57 1.70 -0.78 4.43
C LEU A 57 0.31 -1.34 4.15
N ARG A 58 -0.25 -2.15 5.05
CA ARG A 58 -1.61 -2.69 4.93
C ARG A 58 -2.63 -1.60 4.64
N GLY A 59 -2.61 -0.50 5.39
CA GLY A 59 -3.56 0.60 5.20
C GLY A 59 -3.41 1.27 3.83
N VAL A 60 -2.16 1.43 3.37
CA VAL A 60 -1.86 1.99 2.04
C VAL A 60 -2.35 1.05 0.94
N LEU A 61 -2.09 -0.25 1.05
CA LEU A 61 -2.54 -1.26 0.09
C LEU A 61 -4.06 -1.44 0.09
N GLU A 62 -4.71 -1.35 1.24
CA GLU A 62 -6.18 -1.37 1.34
C GLU A 62 -6.79 -0.15 0.63
N HIS A 63 -6.17 1.02 0.78
CA HIS A 63 -6.61 2.23 0.09
C HIS A 63 -6.36 2.15 -1.42
N LEU A 64 -5.17 1.75 -1.82
CA LEU A 64 -4.78 1.58 -3.22
C LEU A 64 -5.63 0.50 -3.90
N GLY A 65 -5.92 -0.60 -3.19
CA GLY A 65 -6.83 -1.64 -3.63
C GLY A 65 -8.28 -1.16 -3.79
N ARG A 66 -8.76 -0.20 -2.98
CA ARG A 66 -10.08 0.45 -3.20
C ARG A 66 -10.10 1.20 -4.54
N PHE A 67 -9.03 1.91 -4.89
CA PHE A 67 -8.93 2.57 -6.18
C PHE A 67 -8.83 1.58 -7.33
N PHE A 68 -7.95 0.59 -7.26
CA PHE A 68 -7.81 -0.40 -8.31
C PHE A 68 -9.11 -1.15 -8.60
N ARG A 69 -9.95 -1.41 -7.60
CA ARG A 69 -11.27 -2.01 -7.83
C ARG A 69 -12.20 -1.17 -8.70
N HIS A 70 -12.01 0.14 -8.80
CA HIS A 70 -12.77 0.98 -9.74
C HIS A 70 -12.27 0.86 -11.19
N TYR A 71 -11.02 0.45 -11.40
CA TYR A 71 -10.39 0.37 -12.73
C TYR A 71 -10.28 -1.06 -13.25
N VAL A 72 -10.17 -2.04 -12.34
CA VAL A 72 -9.99 -3.47 -12.65
C VAL A 72 -11.33 -4.21 -12.65
N ALA A 73 -12.43 -3.57 -12.22
CA ALA A 73 -13.75 -4.19 -12.29
C ALA A 73 -14.65 -3.43 -13.27
N ALA A 74 -14.85 -4.04 -14.44
CA ALA A 74 -16.10 -3.83 -15.18
C ALA A 74 -16.60 -5.09 -15.89
N LEU A 75 -16.37 -6.30 -15.36
CA LEU A 75 -17.18 -7.48 -15.71
C LEU A 75 -17.52 -8.30 -14.46
N ASP A 76 -18.45 -7.80 -13.64
CA ASP A 76 -19.23 -8.67 -12.74
C ASP A 76 -19.90 -9.83 -13.53
N ARG A 77 -19.95 -9.74 -14.87
CA ARG A 77 -20.48 -10.75 -15.81
C ARG A 77 -19.48 -11.82 -16.27
N GLU A 78 -18.21 -11.79 -15.85
CA GLU A 78 -17.18 -12.75 -16.31
C GLU A 78 -16.76 -13.80 -15.27
N GLU A 79 -17.34 -13.80 -14.06
CA GLU A 79 -17.08 -14.86 -13.08
C GLU A 79 -17.74 -16.18 -13.57
N LEU A 80 -16.94 -17.08 -14.14
CA LEU A 80 -17.34 -18.46 -14.48
C LEU A 80 -17.18 -19.39 -13.26
N PRO A 81 -18.03 -20.41 -13.07
CA PRO A 81 -19.18 -20.80 -13.90
C PRO A 81 -20.48 -20.00 -13.61
N PHE A 82 -20.52 -19.20 -12.54
CA PHE A 82 -21.72 -18.43 -12.14
C PHE A 82 -21.37 -17.01 -11.70
N ASN A 83 -22.09 -16.04 -12.26
CA ASN A 83 -21.94 -14.61 -11.97
C ASN A 83 -22.44 -14.30 -10.53
N ARG A 84 -21.86 -13.28 -9.87
CA ARG A 84 -22.37 -12.72 -8.59
C ARG A 84 -23.87 -12.44 -8.58
N ALA A 85 -24.42 -11.97 -9.69
CA ALA A 85 -25.86 -11.72 -9.84
C ALA A 85 -26.68 -13.01 -9.69
N GLU A 86 -26.19 -14.10 -10.27
CA GLU A 86 -26.82 -15.43 -10.22
C GLU A 86 -26.73 -16.01 -8.80
N ARG A 87 -25.57 -15.90 -8.15
CA ARG A 87 -25.43 -16.30 -6.74
C ARG A 87 -26.36 -15.51 -5.81
N ARG A 88 -26.47 -14.19 -6.00
CA ARG A 88 -27.39 -13.35 -5.22
C ARG A 88 -28.85 -13.71 -5.47
N TRP A 89 -29.21 -14.10 -6.69
CA TRP A 89 -30.54 -14.60 -7.00
C TRP A 89 -30.85 -15.90 -6.23
N VAL A 90 -29.94 -16.87 -6.23
CA VAL A 90 -30.10 -18.14 -5.48
C VAL A 90 -30.26 -17.88 -3.98
N TYR A 91 -29.44 -17.00 -3.38
CA TYR A 91 -29.54 -16.72 -1.95
C TYR A 91 -30.87 -16.05 -1.57
N ARG A 92 -31.37 -15.10 -2.37
CA ARG A 92 -32.68 -14.48 -2.13
C ARG A 92 -33.81 -15.49 -2.27
N ALA A 93 -33.74 -16.36 -3.29
CA ALA A 93 -34.71 -17.43 -3.47
C ALA A 93 -34.71 -18.41 -2.29
N ALA A 94 -33.53 -18.78 -1.77
CA ALA A 94 -33.39 -19.66 -0.61
C ALA A 94 -33.87 -19.03 0.71
N ALA A 95 -33.73 -17.70 0.85
CA ALA A 95 -34.22 -16.95 2.00
C ALA A 95 -35.74 -16.68 1.97
N GLY A 96 -36.46 -17.11 0.93
CA GLY A 96 -37.89 -16.85 0.76
C GLY A 96 -38.21 -15.40 0.35
N GLU A 97 -37.19 -14.61 -0.02
CA GLU A 97 -37.35 -13.26 -0.53
C GLU A 97 -37.73 -13.29 -2.02
N ARG A 98 -38.46 -12.27 -2.48
CA ARG A 98 -38.84 -12.18 -3.90
C ARG A 98 -37.57 -12.14 -4.78
N PRO A 99 -37.37 -13.11 -5.69
CA PRO A 99 -36.12 -13.22 -6.44
C PRO A 99 -36.08 -12.30 -7.67
N VAL A 100 -37.16 -11.54 -7.93
CA VAL A 100 -37.27 -10.61 -9.05
C VAL A 100 -36.51 -9.32 -8.76
N ALA A 101 -35.41 -9.11 -9.50
CA ALA A 101 -34.78 -7.81 -9.61
C ALA A 101 -35.55 -6.98 -10.66
N ALA A 102 -35.87 -5.72 -10.35
CA ALA A 102 -36.44 -4.80 -11.33
C ALA A 102 -35.45 -4.61 -12.49
N PHE A 103 -35.90 -4.82 -13.72
CA PHE A 103 -35.11 -4.50 -14.91
C PHE A 103 -34.92 -2.98 -14.98
N GLY A 104 -33.69 -2.52 -15.25
CA GLY A 104 -33.46 -1.11 -15.59
C GLY A 104 -32.32 -0.36 -14.90
N SER A 105 -31.22 -0.99 -14.45
CA SER A 105 -29.97 -0.23 -14.22
C SER A 105 -28.65 -1.02 -14.28
N THR A 106 -28.61 -2.16 -14.96
CA THR A 106 -27.32 -2.82 -15.25
C THR A 106 -26.78 -2.30 -16.59
N ARG A 107 -26.06 -1.18 -16.59
CA ARG A 107 -25.00 -0.96 -17.60
C ARG A 107 -23.82 -1.83 -17.18
#